data_AF-A0A519FAQ0-F1
#
_entry.id   AF-A0A519FAQ0-F1
#
_cell.length_a   1.000
_cell.length_b   1.000
_cell.length_c   1.000
_cell.angle_alpha   90.00
_cell.angle_beta   90.00
_cell.angle_gamma   90.00
#
_symmetry.space_group_name_H-M   'P 1'
#
loop_
_entity.id
_entity.type
_entity.pdbx_description
1 polymer ?
#
loop_
_entity_poly.entity_id
_entity_poly.type
_entity_poly.pdbx_seq_one_letter_code
_entity_poly.pdbx_strand_id
1 'polypeptide(L)'
;MNRPVWWVGVLVLANLIYFTWTQGGLAVFGAVPAAFAEHEPQRLTRQIRPDALRIRPDTAAEPAPAPALPAAPPSPAEATPVDAEAR
;
A
#
# COMPACT_ATOMS: atom_id res chain seq x y z
N MET A 1 2.15 -23.46 42.02
CA MET A 1 1.89 -22.08 41.56
C MET A 1 2.45 -21.93 40.14
N ASN A 2 1.95 -22.69 39.14
CA ASN A 2 2.68 -22.85 37.85
C ASN A 2 1.79 -22.66 36.62
N ARG A 3 0.58 -22.12 36.81
CA ARG A 3 -0.42 -22.01 35.74
C ARG A 3 -0.10 -20.96 34.66
N PRO A 4 0.55 -19.80 34.94
CA PRO A 4 0.68 -18.77 33.91
C PRO A 4 1.84 -19.02 32.92
N VAL A 5 2.94 -19.62 33.37
CA VAL A 5 4.12 -19.87 32.51
C VAL A 5 3.80 -20.86 31.39
N TRP A 6 2.95 -21.85 31.65
CA TRP A 6 2.51 -22.80 30.62
C TRP A 6 1.69 -22.10 29.53
N TRP A 7 0.79 -21.18 29.90
CA TRP A 7 0.04 -20.38 28.94
C TRP A 7 0.95 -19.47 28.11
N VAL A 8 1.96 -18.87 28.73
CA VAL A 8 2.97 -18.08 28.00
C VAL A 8 3.72 -18.97 27.00
N GLY A 9 4.13 -20.17 27.40
CA GLY A 9 4.76 -21.14 26.50
C GLY A 9 3.88 -21.53 25.31
N VAL A 10 2.59 -21.77 25.56
CA VAL A 10 1.60 -22.07 24.51
C VAL A 10 1.41 -20.86 23.58
N LEU A 11 1.30 -19.65 24.12
CA LEU A 11 1.15 -18.42 23.34
C LEU A 11 2.37 -18.16 22.45
N VAL A 12 3.58 -18.39 22.98
CA VAL A 12 4.84 -18.27 22.22
C VAL A 12 4.88 -19.29 21.09
N LEU A 13 4.54 -20.56 21.36
CA LEU A 13 4.52 -21.60 20.34
C LEU A 13 3.50 -21.29 19.23
N ALA A 14 2.30 -20.85 19.60
CA ALA A 14 1.28 -20.45 18.63
C ALA A 14 1.75 -19.27 17.76
N ASN A 15 2.43 -18.28 18.33
CA ASN A 15 2.99 -17.17 17.58
C ASN A 15 4.09 -17.61 16.61
N LEU A 16 4.99 -18.51 17.03
CA LEU A 16 6.03 -19.03 16.14
C LEU A 16 5.42 -19.78 14.96
N ILE A 17 4.43 -20.65 15.22
CA ILE A 17 3.71 -21.38 14.16
C ILE A 17 3.05 -20.40 13.19
N TYR A 18 2.35 -19.39 13.71
CA TYR A 18 1.72 -18.36 12.89
C TYR A 18 2.76 -17.58 12.08
N PHE A 19 3.87 -17.17 12.70
CA PHE A 19 4.95 -16.46 12.03
C PHE A 19 5.53 -17.28 10.88
N THR A 20 5.91 -18.54 11.12
CA THR A 20 6.42 -19.44 10.08
C THR A 20 5.38 -19.68 8.97
N TRP A 21 4.09 -19.75 9.31
CA TRP A 21 3.02 -19.85 8.32
C TRP A 21 2.94 -18.62 7.43
N THR A 22 2.95 -17.42 8.02
CA THR A 22 2.96 -16.17 7.27
C THR A 22 4.23 -15.96 6.47
N GLN A 23 5.36 -16.57 6.83
CA GLN A 23 6.60 -16.50 6.03
C GLN A 23 6.57 -17.45 4.82
N GLY A 24 5.49 -18.22 4.62
CA GLY A 24 5.40 -19.21 3.55
C GLY A 24 6.09 -20.53 3.88
N GLY A 25 6.48 -20.78 5.14
CA GLY A 25 7.09 -22.05 5.56
C GLY A 25 6.15 -23.26 5.38
N LEU A 26 4.84 -23.03 5.35
CA LEU A 26 3.83 -24.06 5.05
C LEU A 26 3.38 -24.07 3.58
N ALA A 27 4.04 -23.30 2.69
CA ALA A 27 3.72 -23.29 1.26
C ALA A 27 3.91 -24.67 0.62
N VAL A 28 4.86 -25.49 1.12
CA VAL A 28 5.08 -26.88 0.68
C VAL A 28 3.85 -27.76 0.90
N PHE A 29 3.03 -27.44 1.89
CA PHE A 29 1.79 -28.15 2.21
C PHE A 29 0.55 -27.54 1.53
N GLY A 30 0.73 -26.57 0.63
CA GLY A 30 -0.36 -25.87 -0.06
C GLY A 30 -1.12 -24.87 0.81
N ALA A 31 -0.69 -24.66 2.07
CA ALA A 31 -1.25 -23.66 2.97
C ALA A 31 -0.58 -22.30 2.73
N VAL A 32 -0.77 -21.74 1.53
CA VAL A 32 -0.30 -20.39 1.19
C VAL A 32 -1.35 -19.37 1.65
N PRO A 33 -0.99 -18.37 2.47
CA PRO A 33 -1.93 -17.33 2.86
C PRO A 33 -2.42 -16.55 1.62
N ALA A 34 -3.73 -16.33 1.51
CA ALA A 34 -4.33 -15.59 0.40
C ALA A 34 -3.68 -14.21 0.18
N ALA A 35 -3.21 -13.57 1.25
CA ALA A 35 -2.50 -12.29 1.20
C ALA A 35 -1.20 -12.31 0.35
N PHE A 36 -0.52 -13.47 0.20
CA PHE A 36 0.64 -13.59 -0.70
C PHE A 36 0.24 -13.80 -2.16
N ALA A 37 -0.93 -14.39 -2.40
CA ALA A 37 -1.48 -14.53 -3.75
C ALA A 37 -2.12 -13.22 -4.25
N GLU A 38 -2.62 -12.38 -3.33
CA GLU A 38 -3.31 -11.12 -3.59
C GLU A 38 -2.42 -9.87 -3.50
N HIS A 39 -1.09 -10.00 -3.65
CA HIS A 39 -0.26 -8.83 -3.91
C HIS A 39 -0.57 -8.31 -5.32
N GLU A 40 -1.64 -7.53 -5.52
CA GLU A 40 -2.13 -7.02 -6.81
C GLU A 40 -1.01 -6.38 -7.68
N PRO A 41 -0.23 -7.16 -8.46
CA PRO A 41 0.94 -6.62 -9.14
C PRO A 41 0.48 -5.82 -10.35
N GLN A 42 -0.69 -6.18 -10.88
CA GLN A 42 -1.39 -5.50 -11.96
C GLN A 42 -1.68 -4.03 -11.64
N ARG A 43 -1.78 -3.63 -10.36
CA ARG A 43 -1.91 -2.20 -10.03
C ARG A 43 -0.61 -1.44 -10.27
N LEU A 44 0.54 -2.02 -9.95
CA LEU A 44 1.84 -1.41 -10.23
C LEU A 44 2.09 -1.28 -11.73
N THR A 45 1.70 -2.26 -12.53
CA THR A 45 1.79 -2.21 -14.01
C THR A 45 0.91 -1.14 -14.64
N ARG A 46 -0.20 -0.74 -13.99
CA ARG A 46 -1.09 0.33 -14.48
C ARG A 46 -0.73 1.71 -13.95
N GLN A 47 -0.21 1.80 -12.72
CA GLN A 47 0.11 3.08 -12.08
C GLN A 47 1.48 3.61 -12.50
N ILE A 48 2.41 2.73 -12.86
CA ILE A 48 3.73 3.10 -13.36
C ILE A 48 3.78 2.63 -14.82
N ARG A 49 4.13 3.50 -15.76
CA ARG A 49 4.45 3.10 -17.15
C ARG A 49 5.94 2.81 -17.24
N PRO A 50 6.41 1.59 -16.86
CA PRO A 50 7.83 1.28 -16.89
C PRO A 50 8.43 1.48 -18.29
N ASP A 51 7.66 1.23 -19.36
CA ASP A 51 8.11 1.42 -20.74
C ASP A 51 8.45 2.88 -21.11
N ALA A 52 8.04 3.85 -20.30
CA ALA A 52 8.38 5.26 -20.49
C ALA A 52 9.66 5.68 -19.74
N LEU A 53 10.17 4.87 -18.81
CA LEU A 53 11.38 5.16 -18.04
C LEU A 53 12.62 4.72 -18.82
N ARG A 54 13.39 5.69 -19.33
CA ARG A 54 14.71 5.46 -19.95
C ARG A 54 15.81 5.77 -18.93
N ILE A 55 16.55 4.74 -18.51
CA ILE A 55 17.73 4.88 -17.65
C ILE A 55 18.85 5.48 -18.51
N ARG A 56 19.26 6.72 -18.19
CA ARG A 56 20.43 7.34 -18.81
C ARG A 56 21.66 7.13 -17.91
N PRO A 57 22.78 6.61 -18.42
CA PRO A 57 24.04 6.61 -17.68
C PRO A 57 24.47 8.06 -17.40
N ASP A 58 25.11 8.29 -16.26
CA ASP A 58 25.51 9.61 -15.72
C ASP A 58 26.57 10.35 -16.56
N THR A 59 26.24 10.68 -17.80
CA THR A 59 26.96 11.70 -18.56
C THR A 59 26.14 12.97 -18.51
N ALA A 60 26.54 13.86 -17.59
CA ALA A 60 26.13 15.25 -17.43
C ALA A 60 24.60 15.48 -17.40
N ALA A 61 24.05 15.65 -16.20
CA ALA A 61 22.70 16.10 -15.98
C ALA A 61 22.46 17.47 -16.64
N GLU A 62 21.72 17.48 -17.75
CA GLU A 62 21.11 18.70 -18.27
C GLU A 62 19.95 19.08 -17.32
N PRO A 63 19.84 20.35 -16.90
CA PRO A 63 18.84 20.76 -15.92
C PRO A 63 17.43 20.45 -16.43
N ALA A 64 16.71 19.61 -15.68
CA ALA A 64 15.32 19.30 -15.96
C ALA A 64 14.47 20.59 -15.90
N PRO A 65 13.59 20.84 -16.89
CA PRO A 65 12.69 21.97 -16.83
C PRO A 65 11.77 21.84 -15.62
N ALA A 66 11.69 22.92 -14.83
CA ALA A 66 10.87 22.98 -13.63
C ALA A 66 9.40 22.67 -13.98
N PRO A 67 8.72 21.81 -13.21
CA PRO A 67 7.31 21.52 -13.45
C PRO A 67 6.49 22.80 -13.32
N ALA A 68 5.71 23.12 -14.34
CA ALA A 68 4.75 24.21 -14.28
C ALA A 68 3.69 23.85 -13.21
N LEU A 69 3.57 24.71 -12.19
CA LEU A 69 2.53 24.58 -11.18
C LEU A 69 1.15 24.66 -11.86
N PRO A 70 0.22 23.72 -11.60
CA PRO A 70 -1.15 23.84 -12.03
C PRO A 70 -1.74 25.16 -11.54
N ALA A 71 -2.43 25.89 -12.42
CA ALA A 71 -3.18 27.07 -12.03
C ALA A 71 -4.14 26.70 -10.89
N ALA A 72 -4.13 27.50 -9.82
CA ALA A 72 -4.96 27.28 -8.65
C ALA A 72 -6.43 27.13 -9.08
N PRO A 73 -7.19 26.16 -8.52
CA PRO A 73 -8.60 26.03 -8.83
C PRO A 73 -9.32 27.35 -8.50
N PRO A 74 -10.32 27.77 -9.29
CA PRO A 74 -11.16 28.87 -8.89
C PRO A 74 -11.76 28.54 -7.52
N SER A 75 -11.57 29.46 -6.57
CA SER A 75 -12.22 29.39 -5.25
C SER A 75 -13.70 29.08 -5.46
N PRO A 76 -14.29 28.11 -4.75
CA PRO A 76 -15.72 27.89 -4.82
C PRO A 76 -16.41 29.22 -4.55
N ALA A 77 -16.97 29.81 -5.60
CA ALA A 77 -17.96 30.85 -5.46
C ALA A 77 -19.05 30.21 -4.60
N GLU A 78 -19.17 30.73 -3.39
CA GLU A 78 -20.17 30.40 -2.40
C GLU A 78 -21.50 30.22 -3.13
N ALA A 79 -21.90 28.96 -3.28
CA ALA A 79 -23.20 28.60 -3.81
C ALA A 79 -24.18 29.19 -2.80
N THR A 80 -24.68 30.38 -3.11
CA THR A 80 -25.80 30.98 -2.43
C THR A 80 -26.93 29.95 -2.48
N PRO A 81 -27.37 29.40 -1.34
CA PRO A 81 -28.53 28.54 -1.34
C PRO A 81 -29.70 29.46 -1.68
N VAL A 82 -30.22 29.30 -2.90
CA VAL A 82 -31.48 29.90 -3.31
C VAL A 82 -32.54 29.45 -2.31
N ASP A 83 -33.23 30.44 -1.74
CA ASP A 83 -34.35 30.30 -0.82
C ASP A 83 -35.30 29.17 -1.24
N ALA A 84 -35.43 28.16 -0.37
CA ALA A 84 -36.46 27.14 -0.49
C ALA A 84 -36.83 26.56 0.88
N GLU A 85 -37.17 27.40 1.86
CA GLU A 85 -38.04 26.93 2.96
C GLU A 85 -38.82 28.08 3.61
N ALA A 86 -39.84 28.56 2.89
CA ALA A 86 -40.94 29.30 3.49
C ALA A 86 -41.74 28.34 4.39
N ARG A 87 -41.69 28.58 5.70
CA ARG A 87 -42.55 27.94 6.70
C ARG A 87 -43.15 29.00 7.61
#